data_AF-A0A8S0VWI9-F1
#
_entry.id   AF-A0A8S0VWI9-F1
#
_cell.length_a   1.000
_cell.length_b   1.000
_cell.length_c   1.000
_cell.angle_alpha   90.00
_cell.angle_beta   90.00
_cell.angle_gamma   90.00
#
_symmetry.space_group_name_H-M   'P 1'
#
loop_
_entity.id
_entity.type
_entity.pdbx_description
1 polymer ?
#
loop_
_entity_poly.entity_id
_entity_poly.type
_entity_poly.pdbx_seq_one_letter_code
_entity_poly.pdbx_strand_id
1 'polypeptide(L)'
;MKVVNLLAVVEQDKCRGCRICEFVCPVVAIKMENRMAVIDNGRCRGCAACEQRCPEYAISMVKREQPVFVKVDVSAVDYTQIEELCTKAKFNPEQLICYCTATRAEEVAAAILQGAESPEELSYLTGVRTGCKVECIQPLLRLLAAAGIEPRRPKDGWQWYGKTVTVWEIPEEVKQKYASRGFYFDEDIELLNRIVEAPLQGRSDT
;
A
#
# COMPACT_ATOMS: atom_id res chain seq x y z
N MET A 1 -11.34 10.59 -0.46
CA MET A 1 -11.32 10.52 1.01
C MET A 1 -11.91 9.19 1.42
N LYS A 2 -11.25 8.40 2.27
CA LYS A 2 -11.74 7.09 2.70
C LYS A 2 -12.32 7.17 4.11
N VAL A 3 -13.47 6.56 4.36
CA VAL A 3 -14.13 6.55 5.67
C VAL A 3 -13.93 5.19 6.33
N VAL A 4 -13.29 5.17 7.50
CA VAL A 4 -13.09 3.97 8.31
C VAL A 4 -14.16 3.93 9.41
N ASN A 5 -15.12 3.02 9.25
CA ASN A 5 -16.22 2.84 10.19
C ASN A 5 -16.06 1.63 11.12
N LEU A 6 -15.00 0.83 10.92
CA LEU A 6 -14.77 -0.40 11.67
C LEU A 6 -13.48 -0.31 12.51
N LEU A 7 -13.51 -0.96 13.66
CA LEU A 7 -12.40 -1.10 14.59
C LEU A 7 -12.26 -2.56 14.99
N ALA A 8 -11.02 -3.04 15.07
CA ALA A 8 -10.75 -4.38 15.58
C ALA A 8 -10.69 -4.33 17.12
N VAL A 9 -11.30 -5.32 17.78
CA VAL A 9 -11.32 -5.49 19.25
C VAL A 9 -10.87 -6.91 19.58
N VAL A 10 -10.03 -7.04 20.61
CA VAL A 10 -9.50 -8.33 21.06
C VAL A 10 -10.27 -8.83 22.28
N GLU A 11 -10.81 -10.06 22.18
CA GLU A 11 -11.31 -10.85 23.30
C GLU A 11 -10.13 -11.50 24.02
N GLN A 12 -9.78 -10.95 25.19
CA GLN A 12 -8.55 -11.32 25.90
C GLN A 12 -8.58 -12.76 26.41
N ASP A 13 -9.73 -13.29 26.80
CA ASP A 13 -9.92 -14.67 27.25
C ASP A 13 -9.62 -15.71 26.16
N LYS A 14 -9.82 -15.37 24.89
CA LYS A 14 -9.53 -16.25 23.73
C LYS A 14 -8.12 -16.07 23.17
N CYS A 15 -7.46 -14.96 23.45
CA CYS A 15 -6.17 -14.64 22.84
C CYS A 15 -5.05 -15.53 23.43
N ARG A 16 -4.43 -16.38 22.60
CA ARG A 16 -3.28 -17.20 23.01
C ARG A 16 -1.90 -16.57 22.77
N GLY A 17 -1.84 -15.31 22.33
CA GLY A 17 -0.57 -14.60 22.15
C GLY A 17 0.29 -15.03 20.96
N CYS A 18 -0.28 -15.60 19.90
CA CYS A 18 0.47 -16.16 18.76
C CYS A 18 1.10 -15.13 17.81
N ARG A 19 0.83 -13.83 17.98
CA ARG A 19 1.41 -12.70 17.22
C ARG A 19 1.06 -12.60 15.73
N ILE A 20 0.29 -13.54 15.17
CA ILE A 20 -0.08 -13.51 13.74
C ILE A 20 -0.74 -12.18 13.35
N CYS A 21 -1.63 -11.64 14.19
CA CYS A 21 -2.31 -10.37 13.96
C CYS A 21 -1.33 -9.17 13.85
N GLU A 22 -0.26 -9.16 14.65
CA GLU A 22 0.82 -8.16 14.61
C GLU A 22 1.55 -8.22 13.25
N PHE A 23 1.87 -9.43 12.77
CA PHE A 23 2.63 -9.64 11.53
C PHE A 23 1.83 -9.38 10.24
N VAL A 24 0.50 -9.42 10.29
CA VAL A 24 -0.35 -9.17 9.11
C VAL A 24 -0.93 -7.76 9.06
N CYS A 25 -0.79 -6.96 10.12
CA CYS A 25 -1.36 -5.62 10.18
C CYS A 25 -0.62 -4.67 9.23
N PRO A 26 -1.24 -4.18 8.14
CA PRO A 26 -0.56 -3.35 7.13
C PRO A 26 -0.25 -1.95 7.65
N VAL A 27 -0.83 -1.56 8.79
CA VAL A 27 -0.63 -0.27 9.43
C VAL A 27 0.00 -0.42 10.80
N VAL A 28 0.57 -1.58 11.16
CA VAL A 28 1.25 -1.81 12.46
C VAL A 28 0.48 -1.29 13.69
N ALA A 29 -0.85 -1.42 13.67
CA ALA A 29 -1.74 -0.96 14.73
C ALA A 29 -1.89 -1.99 15.86
N ILE A 30 -1.10 -3.06 15.88
CA ILE A 30 -1.22 -4.15 16.86
C ILE A 30 0.17 -4.42 17.43
N LYS A 31 0.24 -4.49 18.76
CA LYS A 31 1.44 -4.85 19.52
C LYS A 31 1.11 -5.93 20.54
N MET A 32 2.13 -6.66 20.98
CA MET A 32 1.99 -7.65 22.04
C MET A 32 2.39 -7.05 23.40
N GLU A 33 1.48 -7.05 24.36
CA GLU A 33 1.73 -6.61 25.74
C GLU A 33 1.31 -7.73 26.70
N ASN A 34 2.20 -8.11 27.63
CA ASN A 34 1.94 -9.22 28.56
C ASN A 34 1.47 -10.51 27.88
N ARG A 35 2.01 -10.79 26.69
CA ARG A 35 1.64 -11.90 25.77
C ARG A 35 0.25 -11.80 25.14
N MET A 36 -0.42 -10.66 25.25
CA MET A 36 -1.73 -10.42 24.67
C MET A 36 -1.69 -9.38 23.56
N ALA A 37 -2.55 -9.52 22.56
CA ALA A 37 -2.66 -8.54 21.49
C ALA A 37 -3.38 -7.28 22.01
N VAL A 38 -2.77 -6.12 21.76
CA VAL A 38 -3.33 -4.80 22.07
C VAL A 38 -3.37 -3.98 20.78
N ILE A 39 -4.52 -3.35 20.53
CA ILE A 39 -4.80 -2.60 19.30
C ILE A 39 -4.70 -1.10 19.59
N ASP A 40 -3.92 -0.39 18.78
CA ASP A 40 -3.96 1.06 18.68
C ASP A 40 -5.19 1.47 17.84
N ASN A 41 -6.22 1.95 18.55
CA ASN A 41 -7.49 2.36 17.93
C ASN A 41 -7.33 3.57 16.99
N GLY A 42 -6.35 4.44 17.24
CA GLY A 42 -6.05 5.61 16.41
C GLY A 42 -5.35 5.24 15.11
N ARG A 43 -4.54 4.18 15.14
CA ARG A 43 -3.82 3.67 13.97
C ARG A 43 -4.62 2.66 13.14
N CYS A 44 -5.55 1.93 13.74
CA CYS A 44 -6.32 0.90 13.06
C CYS A 44 -7.13 1.46 11.87
N ARG A 45 -6.97 0.84 10.68
CA ARG A 45 -7.71 1.22 9.46
C ARG A 45 -8.86 0.28 9.09
N GLY A 46 -9.31 -0.56 10.03
CA GLY A 46 -10.54 -1.34 9.86
C GLY A 46 -10.50 -2.43 8.78
N CYS A 47 -9.31 -2.85 8.33
CA CYS A 47 -9.15 -3.75 7.16
C CYS A 47 -9.44 -5.23 7.40
N ALA A 48 -9.86 -5.61 8.61
CA ALA A 48 -10.15 -6.99 9.05
C ALA A 48 -9.02 -8.03 8.88
N ALA A 49 -7.79 -7.63 8.51
CA ALA A 49 -6.70 -8.57 8.28
C ALA A 49 -6.36 -9.43 9.52
N CYS A 50 -6.44 -8.82 10.70
CA CYS A 50 -6.14 -9.49 11.96
C CYS A 50 -7.25 -10.46 12.38
N GLU A 51 -8.52 -10.08 12.20
CA GLU A 51 -9.69 -10.92 12.44
C GLU A 51 -9.66 -12.18 11.54
N GLN A 52 -9.48 -11.99 10.23
CA GLN A 52 -9.38 -13.08 9.25
C GLN A 52 -8.23 -14.08 9.48
N ARG A 53 -7.19 -13.67 10.23
CA ARG A 53 -5.97 -14.47 10.44
C ARG A 53 -5.83 -14.97 11.87
N CYS A 54 -6.75 -14.62 12.77
CA CYS A 54 -6.71 -15.09 14.13
C CYS A 54 -7.18 -16.55 14.20
N PRO A 55 -6.30 -17.51 14.58
CA PRO A 55 -6.70 -18.92 14.67
C PRO A 55 -7.72 -19.19 15.80
N GLU A 56 -7.79 -18.31 16.80
CA GLU A 56 -8.67 -18.43 17.96
C GLU A 56 -9.99 -17.71 17.80
N TYR A 57 -10.17 -16.98 16.68
CA TYR A 57 -11.31 -16.08 16.50
C TYR A 57 -11.43 -15.07 17.67
N ALA A 58 -10.30 -14.68 18.27
CA ALA A 58 -10.21 -13.78 19.41
C ALA A 58 -10.29 -12.30 19.02
N ILE A 59 -10.50 -11.99 17.75
CA ILE A 59 -10.56 -10.61 17.24
C ILE A 59 -11.87 -10.45 16.49
N SER A 60 -12.63 -9.41 16.81
CA SER A 60 -13.88 -9.04 16.13
C SER A 60 -13.78 -7.64 15.54
N MET A 61 -14.54 -7.39 14.47
CA MET A 61 -14.69 -6.07 13.87
C MET A 61 -15.99 -5.43 14.38
N VAL A 62 -15.86 -4.32 15.11
CA VAL A 62 -17.00 -3.56 15.65
C VAL A 62 -17.12 -2.20 14.96
N LYS A 63 -18.30 -1.59 15.04
CA LYS A 63 -18.52 -0.23 14.57
C LYS A 63 -17.71 0.76 15.43
N ARG A 64 -17.03 1.70 14.78
CA ARG A 64 -16.41 2.85 15.44
C ARG A 64 -17.49 3.83 15.87
N GLU A 65 -17.39 4.31 17.11
CA GLU A 65 -18.23 5.43 17.58
C GLU A 65 -17.96 6.70 16.75
N GLN A 66 -16.68 6.96 16.46
CA GLN A 66 -16.24 8.08 15.65
C GLN A 66 -15.53 7.56 14.38
N PRO A 67 -16.12 7.75 13.18
CA PRO A 67 -15.47 7.41 11.93
C PRO A 67 -14.15 8.16 11.73
N VAL A 68 -13.17 7.49 11.14
CA VAL A 68 -11.88 8.12 10.80
C VAL A 68 -11.83 8.38 9.30
N PHE A 69 -11.54 9.62 8.92
CA PHE A 69 -11.36 10.02 7.53
C PHE A 69 -9.89 9.96 7.16
N VAL A 70 -9.56 9.19 6.12
CA VAL A 70 -8.20 9.01 5.60
C VAL A 70 -8.11 9.71 4.27
N LYS A 71 -7.26 10.73 4.21
CA LYS A 71 -6.96 11.52 3.01
C LYS A 71 -5.55 12.08 3.18
N VAL A 72 -4.80 12.08 2.09
CA VAL A 72 -3.58 12.87 1.97
C VAL A 72 -3.94 14.16 1.23
N ASP A 73 -3.46 15.28 1.74
CA ASP A 73 -3.58 16.55 1.04
C ASP A 73 -2.51 16.63 -0.03
N VAL A 74 -2.92 16.39 -1.27
CA VAL A 74 -2.06 16.49 -2.46
C VAL A 74 -1.70 17.95 -2.75
N SER A 75 -2.58 18.90 -2.40
CA SER A 75 -2.35 20.32 -2.66
C SER A 75 -1.31 20.97 -1.74
N ALA A 76 -0.95 20.27 -0.65
CA ALA A 76 0.09 20.70 0.28
C ALA A 76 1.51 20.47 -0.24
N VAL A 77 1.68 19.84 -1.41
CA VAL A 77 2.96 19.51 -2.03
C VAL A 77 3.01 20.14 -3.43
N ASP A 78 4.19 20.58 -3.86
CA ASP A 78 4.39 21.02 -5.23
C ASP A 78 4.08 19.86 -6.20
N TYR A 79 3.06 20.07 -7.03
CA TYR A 79 2.56 19.01 -7.91
C TYR A 79 3.59 18.59 -8.95
N THR A 80 4.52 19.46 -9.35
CA THR A 80 5.62 19.06 -10.24
C THR A 80 6.51 18.00 -9.61
N GLN A 81 6.76 18.07 -8.30
CA GLN A 81 7.52 17.03 -7.58
C GLN A 81 6.75 15.70 -7.52
N ILE A 82 5.42 15.76 -7.44
CA ILE A 82 4.56 14.58 -7.51
C ILE A 82 4.68 13.92 -8.89
N GLU A 83 4.57 14.70 -9.96
CA GLU A 83 4.70 14.22 -11.34
C GLU A 83 6.07 13.59 -11.60
N GLU A 84 7.14 14.25 -11.18
CA GLU A 84 8.51 13.74 -11.30
C GLU A 84 8.68 12.40 -10.57
N LEU A 85 8.20 12.29 -9.32
CA LEU A 85 8.30 11.06 -8.54
C LEU A 85 7.48 9.93 -9.17
N CYS A 86 6.24 10.21 -9.58
CA CYS A 86 5.38 9.22 -10.23
C CYS A 86 6.01 8.73 -11.54
N THR A 87 6.47 9.64 -12.39
CA THR A 87 7.11 9.32 -13.68
C THR A 87 8.38 8.49 -13.47
N LYS A 88 9.23 8.86 -12.51
CA LYS A 88 10.42 8.10 -12.14
C LYS A 88 10.07 6.69 -11.67
N ALA A 89 8.95 6.54 -10.95
CA ALA A 89 8.42 5.24 -10.53
C ALA A 89 7.66 4.50 -11.64
N LYS A 90 7.57 5.05 -12.86
CA LYS A 90 6.79 4.54 -14.00
C LYS A 90 5.30 4.43 -13.71
N PHE A 91 4.72 5.52 -13.21
CA PHE A 91 3.28 5.70 -13.00
C PHE A 91 2.82 7.06 -13.51
N ASN A 92 1.64 7.10 -14.09
CA ASN A 92 0.90 8.35 -14.22
C ASN A 92 0.35 8.76 -12.84
N PRO A 93 0.42 10.05 -12.43
CA PRO A 93 -0.10 10.52 -11.15
C PRO A 93 -1.56 10.13 -10.85
N GLU A 94 -2.42 10.10 -11.88
CA GLU A 94 -3.84 9.77 -11.72
C GLU A 94 -4.13 8.27 -11.71
N GLN A 95 -3.12 7.43 -11.97
CA GLN A 95 -3.28 5.99 -12.01
C GLN A 95 -3.70 5.44 -10.64
N LEU A 96 -4.70 4.57 -10.64
CA LEU A 96 -5.09 3.83 -9.45
C LEU A 96 -3.98 2.85 -9.04
N ILE A 97 -3.46 3.05 -7.84
CA ILE A 97 -2.53 2.13 -7.18
C ILE A 97 -3.28 1.10 -6.35
N CYS A 98 -4.39 1.49 -5.73
CA CYS A 98 -5.22 0.59 -4.93
C CYS A 98 -6.68 0.70 -5.32
N TYR A 99 -7.19 -0.31 -6.02
CA TYR A 99 -8.59 -0.38 -6.41
C TYR A 99 -9.54 -0.44 -5.20
N CYS A 100 -9.18 -1.19 -4.15
CA CYS A 100 -10.04 -1.36 -2.97
C CYS A 100 -10.33 -0.05 -2.23
N THR A 101 -9.40 0.91 -2.28
CA THR A 101 -9.52 2.19 -1.58
C THR A 101 -9.55 3.38 -2.54
N ALA A 102 -9.57 3.13 -3.85
CA ALA A 102 -9.40 4.13 -4.89
C ALA A 102 -8.18 5.05 -4.64
N THR A 103 -7.08 4.50 -4.12
CA THR A 103 -5.86 5.29 -3.87
C THR A 103 -5.09 5.48 -5.18
N ARG A 104 -4.81 6.73 -5.53
CA ARG A 104 -4.03 7.09 -6.75
C ARG A 104 -2.53 7.20 -6.47
N ALA A 105 -1.72 7.24 -7.52
CA ALA A 105 -0.27 7.40 -7.42
C ALA A 105 0.11 8.74 -6.80
N GLU A 106 -0.61 9.82 -7.15
CA GLU A 106 -0.42 11.16 -6.58
C GLU A 106 -0.56 11.19 -5.05
N GLU A 107 -1.52 10.45 -4.48
CA GLU A 107 -1.74 10.41 -3.03
C GLU A 107 -0.58 9.72 -2.32
N VAL A 108 -0.01 8.69 -2.95
CA VAL A 108 1.14 7.95 -2.40
C VAL A 108 2.41 8.80 -2.53
N ALA A 109 2.64 9.39 -3.70
CA ALA A 109 3.78 10.28 -3.94
C ALA A 109 3.75 11.49 -3.00
N ALA A 110 2.60 12.14 -2.84
CA ALA A 110 2.42 13.23 -1.88
C ALA A 110 2.73 12.78 -0.44
N ALA A 111 2.32 11.58 -0.03
CA ALA A 111 2.62 11.05 1.30
C ALA A 111 4.13 10.82 1.50
N ILE A 112 4.83 10.32 0.48
CA ILE A 112 6.29 10.15 0.51
C ILE A 112 6.99 11.49 0.63
N LEU A 113 6.58 12.48 -0.17
CA LEU A 113 7.12 13.84 -0.13
C LEU A 113 6.84 14.56 1.19
N GLN A 114 5.79 14.13 1.92
CA GLN A 114 5.48 14.57 3.28
C GLN A 114 6.18 13.76 4.38
N GLY A 115 7.09 12.83 4.02
CA GLY A 115 7.97 12.13 4.95
C GLY A 115 7.59 10.68 5.27
N ALA A 116 6.70 10.04 4.51
CA ALA A 116 6.43 8.61 4.68
C ALA A 116 7.54 7.75 4.07
N GLU A 117 8.13 6.85 4.87
CA GLU A 117 9.32 6.08 4.48
C GLU A 117 9.07 4.57 4.38
N SER A 118 7.85 4.12 4.62
CA SER A 118 7.51 2.70 4.64
C SER A 118 6.14 2.38 4.03
N PRO A 119 5.96 1.16 3.48
CA PRO A 119 4.63 0.70 3.06
C PRO A 119 3.58 0.79 4.16
N GLU A 120 3.99 0.63 5.43
CA GLU A 120 3.10 0.69 6.59
C GLU A 120 2.61 2.11 6.89
N GLU A 121 3.47 3.11 6.78
CA GLU A 121 3.09 4.52 6.89
C GLU A 121 2.24 4.97 5.71
N LEU A 122 2.59 4.58 4.49
CA LEU A 122 1.77 4.85 3.32
C LEU A 122 0.36 4.25 3.48
N SER A 123 0.26 3.04 4.01
CA SER A 123 -1.02 2.40 4.33
C SER A 123 -1.80 3.18 5.38
N TYR A 124 -1.12 3.68 6.41
CA TYR A 124 -1.74 4.49 7.46
C TYR A 124 -2.25 5.84 6.93
N LEU A 125 -1.46 6.55 6.13
CA LEU A 125 -1.76 7.90 5.65
C LEU A 125 -2.76 7.92 4.50
N THR A 126 -2.62 6.99 3.54
CA THR A 126 -3.40 6.99 2.30
C THR A 126 -4.55 5.99 2.30
N GLY A 127 -4.55 5.01 3.21
CA GLY A 127 -5.47 3.87 3.20
C GLY A 127 -5.11 2.79 2.16
N VAL A 128 -4.02 2.93 1.40
CA VAL A 128 -3.54 1.84 0.54
C VAL A 128 -3.32 0.56 1.37
N ARG A 129 -3.48 -0.62 0.76
CA ARG A 129 -3.37 -1.93 1.43
C ARG A 129 -4.36 -2.17 2.58
N THR A 130 -5.42 -1.36 2.74
CA THR A 130 -6.46 -1.64 3.76
C THR A 130 -7.68 -2.38 3.19
N GLY A 131 -7.55 -2.96 2.00
CA GLY A 131 -8.53 -3.85 1.35
C GLY A 131 -7.97 -5.23 1.07
N CYS A 132 -7.77 -5.61 -0.21
CA CYS A 132 -7.26 -6.94 -0.59
C CYS A 132 -5.80 -7.20 -0.15
N LYS A 133 -4.98 -6.15 0.00
CA LYS A 133 -3.55 -6.18 0.39
C LYS A 133 -2.57 -6.77 -0.64
N VAL A 134 -3.05 -7.27 -1.78
CA VAL A 134 -2.20 -8.03 -2.73
C VAL A 134 -1.55 -7.13 -3.78
N GLU A 135 -2.34 -6.47 -4.62
CA GLU A 135 -1.81 -5.83 -5.85
C GLU A 135 -1.01 -4.55 -5.59
N CYS A 136 -1.49 -3.75 -4.64
CA CYS A 136 -0.97 -2.40 -4.44
C CYS A 136 0.41 -2.32 -3.78
N ILE A 137 0.97 -3.41 -3.24
CA ILE A 137 2.29 -3.38 -2.59
C ILE A 137 3.43 -3.08 -3.56
N GLN A 138 3.40 -3.65 -4.77
CA GLN A 138 4.48 -3.48 -5.74
C GLN A 138 4.62 -2.02 -6.21
N PRO A 139 3.51 -1.31 -6.52
CA PRO A 139 3.58 0.13 -6.76
C PRO A 139 4.14 0.94 -5.60
N LEU A 140 3.79 0.64 -4.34
CA LEU A 140 4.35 1.38 -3.19
C LEU A 140 5.86 1.23 -3.11
N LEU A 141 6.37 0.00 -3.26
CA LEU A 141 7.80 -0.27 -3.21
C LEU A 141 8.54 0.42 -4.37
N ARG A 142 7.92 0.50 -5.56
CA ARG A 142 8.46 1.24 -6.70
C ARG A 142 8.50 2.75 -6.46
N LEU A 143 7.45 3.32 -5.88
CA LEU A 143 7.40 4.75 -5.53
C LEU A 143 8.43 5.10 -4.45
N LEU A 144 8.54 4.28 -3.39
CA LEU A 144 9.58 4.44 -2.37
C LEU A 144 10.99 4.33 -2.96
N ALA A 145 11.25 3.32 -3.79
CA ALA A 145 12.55 3.16 -4.45
C ALA A 145 12.87 4.35 -5.38
N ALA A 146 11.88 4.87 -6.11
CA ALA A 146 12.04 6.07 -6.93
C ALA A 146 12.37 7.31 -6.10
N ALA A 147 11.85 7.40 -4.87
CA ALA A 147 12.23 8.43 -3.90
C ALA A 147 13.61 8.18 -3.23
N GLY A 148 14.32 7.10 -3.58
CA GLY A 148 15.59 6.73 -2.96
C GLY A 148 15.43 6.06 -1.59
N ILE A 149 14.22 5.61 -1.26
CA ILE A 149 13.90 4.96 0.01
C ILE A 149 13.91 3.44 -0.18
N GLU A 150 14.76 2.76 0.59
CA GLU A 150 14.79 1.31 0.68
C GLU A 150 14.11 0.85 1.98
N PRO A 151 12.78 0.63 1.96
CA PRO A 151 12.07 0.29 3.18
C PRO A 151 12.53 -1.07 3.69
N ARG A 152 12.62 -1.20 5.02
CA ARG A 152 12.80 -2.49 5.67
C ARG A 152 11.46 -3.00 6.14
N ARG A 153 11.18 -4.27 5.85
CA ARG A 153 9.97 -4.92 6.36
C ARG A 153 10.00 -4.95 7.89
N PRO A 154 8.85 -4.78 8.57
CA PRO A 154 8.77 -5.03 10.01
C PRO A 154 9.39 -6.38 10.38
N LYS A 155 10.15 -6.39 11.47
CA LYS A 155 10.87 -7.58 11.94
C LYS A 155 9.89 -8.74 12.14
N ASP A 156 10.23 -9.90 11.61
CA ASP A 156 9.41 -11.15 11.64
C ASP A 156 8.02 -11.03 10.99
N GLY A 157 7.71 -9.89 10.36
CA GLY A 157 6.41 -9.61 9.80
C GLY A 157 6.19 -10.19 8.39
N TRP A 158 4.92 -10.37 8.03
CA TRP A 158 4.48 -10.92 6.74
C TRP A 158 3.71 -9.90 5.90
N GLN A 159 3.89 -8.62 6.21
CA GLN A 159 3.13 -7.54 5.59
C GLN A 159 3.42 -7.44 4.08
N TRP A 160 4.65 -7.76 3.64
CA TRP A 160 5.06 -7.74 2.23
C TRP A 160 6.34 -8.57 1.95
N TYR A 161 6.66 -8.83 0.68
CA TYR A 161 7.78 -9.67 0.25
C TYR A 161 8.55 -9.04 -0.93
N GLY A 162 9.33 -7.99 -0.65
CA GLY A 162 10.24 -7.36 -1.61
C GLY A 162 9.59 -6.80 -2.89
N LYS A 163 10.43 -6.20 -3.74
CA LYS A 163 10.04 -5.74 -5.08
C LYS A 163 10.15 -6.90 -6.07
N THR A 164 9.17 -7.04 -6.95
CA THR A 164 9.21 -7.97 -8.09
C THR A 164 9.77 -7.30 -9.34
N VAL A 165 10.39 -8.09 -10.22
CA VAL A 165 10.88 -7.61 -11.52
C VAL A 165 9.72 -7.11 -12.37
N THR A 166 9.90 -5.96 -13.00
CA THR A 166 8.97 -5.39 -13.97
C THR A 166 9.52 -5.52 -15.39
N VAL A 167 8.68 -5.28 -16.40
CA VAL A 167 9.10 -5.38 -17.82
C VAL A 167 10.30 -4.48 -18.16
N TRP A 168 10.43 -3.33 -17.48
CA TRP A 168 11.56 -2.40 -17.65
C TRP A 168 12.88 -2.91 -17.06
N GLU A 169 12.84 -3.95 -16.22
CA GLU A 169 13.99 -4.52 -15.52
C GLU A 169 14.39 -5.90 -16.09
N ILE A 170 13.65 -6.43 -17.07
CA ILE A 170 13.94 -7.73 -17.68
C ILE A 170 15.27 -7.63 -18.46
N PRO A 171 16.26 -8.49 -18.17
CA PRO A 171 17.52 -8.50 -18.92
C PRO A 171 17.32 -8.79 -20.41
N GLU A 172 18.15 -8.18 -21.24
CA GLU A 172 18.07 -8.31 -22.70
C GLU A 172 18.18 -9.77 -23.19
N GLU A 173 19.04 -10.56 -22.54
CA GLU A 173 19.17 -12.01 -22.80
C GLU A 173 17.85 -12.77 -22.55
N VAL A 174 17.06 -12.36 -21.56
CA VAL A 174 15.76 -12.95 -21.25
C VAL A 174 14.76 -12.53 -22.32
N LYS A 175 14.74 -11.25 -22.69
CA LYS A 175 13.86 -10.77 -23.77
C LYS A 175 14.08 -11.55 -25.06
N GLN A 176 15.34 -11.66 -25.53
CA GLN A 176 15.69 -12.37 -26.76
C GLN A 176 15.30 -13.85 -26.72
N LYS A 177 15.51 -14.51 -25.57
CA LYS A 177 15.15 -15.92 -25.38
C LYS A 177 13.65 -16.19 -25.50
N TYR A 178 12.81 -15.27 -25.01
CA TYR A 178 11.37 -15.47 -24.92
C TYR A 178 10.56 -14.72 -25.98
N ALA A 179 11.13 -13.73 -26.70
CA ALA A 179 10.43 -12.97 -27.73
C ALA A 179 9.81 -13.86 -28.82
N SER A 180 10.54 -14.88 -29.28
CA SER A 180 10.05 -15.86 -30.26
C SER A 180 8.90 -16.75 -29.76
N ARG A 181 8.57 -16.71 -28.46
CA ARG A 181 7.48 -17.47 -27.83
C ARG A 181 6.20 -16.65 -27.64
N GLY A 182 6.09 -15.50 -28.29
CA GLY A 182 4.92 -14.63 -28.25
C GLY A 182 4.89 -13.67 -27.06
N PHE A 183 6.05 -13.35 -26.49
CA PHE A 183 6.20 -12.26 -25.52
C PHE A 183 6.65 -10.99 -26.25
N TYR A 184 5.88 -9.91 -26.13
CA TYR A 184 6.07 -8.65 -26.85
C TYR A 184 6.63 -7.57 -25.91
N PHE A 185 7.80 -7.84 -25.32
CA PHE A 185 8.32 -7.00 -24.24
C PHE A 185 8.55 -5.55 -24.63
N ASP A 186 8.98 -5.28 -25.86
CA ASP A 186 9.28 -3.92 -26.30
C ASP A 186 7.99 -3.15 -26.61
N GLU A 187 7.00 -3.80 -27.21
CA GLU A 187 5.65 -3.24 -27.42
C GLU A 187 4.93 -3.00 -26.08
N ASP A 188 5.09 -3.91 -25.11
CA ASP A 188 4.57 -3.75 -23.74
C ASP A 188 5.23 -2.54 -23.06
N ILE A 189 6.55 -2.38 -23.19
CA ILE A 189 7.28 -1.21 -22.66
C ILE A 189 6.78 0.08 -23.31
N GLU A 190 6.61 0.09 -24.65
CA GLU A 190 6.09 1.24 -25.37
C GLU A 190 4.69 1.61 -24.89
N LEU A 191 3.79 0.64 -24.79
CA LEU A 191 2.44 0.84 -24.26
C LEU A 191 2.46 1.40 -22.83
N LEU A 192 3.24 0.81 -21.95
CA LEU A 192 3.29 1.24 -20.55
C LEU A 192 3.92 2.62 -20.40
N ASN A 193 4.93 2.97 -21.20
CA ASN A 193 5.49 4.32 -21.21
C ASN A 193 4.46 5.36 -21.69
N ARG A 194 3.67 5.05 -22.72
CA ARG A 194 2.56 5.92 -23.16
C ARG A 194 1.51 6.13 -22.05
N ILE A 195 1.25 5.12 -21.22
CA ILE A 195 0.34 5.25 -20.08
C ILE A 195 0.93 6.20 -19.03
N VAL A 196 2.24 6.09 -18.74
CA VAL A 196 2.93 7.00 -17.81
C VAL A 196 2.83 8.45 -18.29
N GLU A 197 3.06 8.68 -19.58
CA GLU A 197 3.07 10.00 -20.22
C GLU A 197 1.69 10.54 -20.59
N ALA A 198 0.62 9.78 -20.31
CA ALA A 198 -0.73 10.20 -20.67
C ALA A 198 -1.09 11.56 -20.04
N PRO A 199 -1.76 12.47 -20.78
CA PRO A 199 -2.16 13.76 -20.22
C PRO A 199 -3.03 13.59 -18.97
N LEU A 200 -2.76 14.39 -17.95
CA LEU A 200 -3.59 14.46 -16.75
C LEU A 200 -5.00 14.93 -17.11
N GLN A 201 -6.01 14.22 -16.64
CA GLN A 201 -7.41 14.56 -16.90
C GLN A 201 -7.99 15.50 -15.84
N GLY A 202 -7.24 15.75 -14.77
CA GLY A 202 -7.68 16.50 -13.62
C GLY A 202 -8.56 15.66 -12.70
N ARG A 203 -8.74 16.18 -11.50
CA ARG A 203 -9.57 15.56 -10.47
C ARG A 203 -10.98 16.17 -10.54
N SER A 204 -11.96 15.45 -11.07
CA SER A 204 -13.36 15.83 -10.83
C SER A 204 -13.71 15.42 -9.40
N ASP A 205 -13.58 16.35 -8.46
CA ASP A 205 -14.00 16.15 -7.06
C ASP A 205 -15.54 16.19 -6.87
N THR A 206 -16.31 15.98 -7.95
CA THR A 206 -17.77 15.88 -7.95
C THR A 206 -18.24 14.53 -7.43
#